data_AF-A0A9E0PUX8-F1
#
_entry.id   AF-A0A9E0PUX8-F1
#
_cell.length_a   1.000
_cell.length_b   1.000
_cell.length_c   1.000
_cell.angle_alpha   90.00
_cell.angle_beta   90.00
_cell.angle_gamma   90.00
#
_symmetry.space_group_name_H-M   'P 1'
#
loop_
_entity.id
_entity.type
_entity.pdbx_description
1 polymer ?
#
loop_
_entity_poly.entity_id
_entity_poly.type
_entity_poly.pdbx_seq_one_letter_code
_entity_poly.pdbx_strand_id
1 'polypeptide(L)'
;DWSSGWGDVEVLAASPVEKTSTPAGVKLVQRLRLTAFRPGRTALPPVEVRLSGEPGRRALTPPDLALEVRSVIPADDKELAPAPPSPPRSLAVPRSFWWTLATAGALTALAAVLAWRRRPGIDPLAAPELSPLDELERALGLLAAEAPAGAFVHLSQALRRYLGRRLGFRALESTTTEVQRRLAAERFDPALVQRAVRLLRLADQIKFALRPAESAEAAARIGETRELAGAIESHLAPPVAVEPAATAAATAAGGSAAGGRGAA
;
A
#
# COMPACT_ATOMS: atom_id res chain seq x y z
N ASP A 1 31.45 43.85 19.93
CA ASP A 1 31.08 42.62 19.21
C ASP A 1 29.90 42.99 18.32
N TRP A 2 29.94 42.62 17.04
CA TRP A 2 28.96 43.05 16.03
C TRP A 2 27.80 42.05 15.87
N SER A 3 27.66 41.13 16.83
CA SER A 3 26.79 39.95 16.79
C SER A 3 25.27 40.23 16.78
N SER A 4 24.84 41.47 17.04
CA SER A 4 23.43 41.87 17.06
C SER A 4 22.99 42.74 15.88
N GLY A 5 23.81 42.87 14.83
CA GLY A 5 23.55 43.79 13.71
C GLY A 5 23.84 45.26 14.05
N TRP A 6 23.64 46.16 13.08
CA TRP A 6 23.91 47.59 13.20
C TRP A 6 22.68 48.40 12.75
N GLY A 7 21.76 48.65 13.69
CA GLY A 7 20.48 49.31 13.39
C GLY A 7 19.61 48.44 12.47
N ASP A 8 19.14 49.02 11.36
CA ASP A 8 18.34 48.32 10.33
C ASP A 8 19.20 47.54 9.31
N VAL A 9 20.51 47.44 9.55
CA VAL A 9 21.48 46.78 8.67
C VAL A 9 22.06 45.56 9.37
N GLU A 10 22.16 44.45 8.64
CA GLU A 10 22.73 43.21 9.16
C GLU A 10 24.24 43.15 8.87
N VAL A 11 25.03 42.78 9.88
CA VAL A 11 26.48 42.60 9.75
C VAL A 11 26.77 41.14 9.40
N LEU A 12 27.10 40.88 8.13
CA LEU A 12 27.35 39.53 7.62
C LEU A 12 28.72 38.98 8.01
N ALA A 13 29.72 39.85 8.10
CA ALA A 13 31.08 39.47 8.48
C ALA A 13 31.84 40.66 9.04
N ALA A 14 32.73 40.39 9.99
CA ALA A 14 33.69 41.36 10.51
C ALA A 14 35.11 40.79 10.35
N SER A 15 36.02 41.54 9.73
CA SER A 15 37.42 41.15 9.65
C SER A 15 38.10 41.21 11.03
N PRO A 16 39.24 40.54 11.21
CA PRO A 16 40.14 40.85 12.33
C PRO A 16 40.53 42.33 12.32
N VAL A 17 40.86 42.85 13.50
CA VAL A 17 41.33 44.24 13.64
C VAL A 17 42.80 44.32 13.25
N GLU A 18 43.10 45.08 12.20
CA GLU A 18 44.47 45.36 11.75
C GLU A 18 45.03 46.56 12.52
N LYS A 19 46.20 46.39 13.15
CA LYS A 19 46.90 47.43 13.90
C LYS A 19 48.10 47.93 13.10
N THR A 20 48.07 49.19 12.67
CA THR A 20 49.20 49.85 11.99
C THR A 20 49.75 50.95 12.89
N SER A 21 51.04 50.89 13.23
CA SER A 21 51.72 51.96 13.96
C SER A 21 52.12 53.07 12.98
N THR A 22 51.71 54.30 13.25
CA THR A 22 52.07 55.49 12.47
C THR A 22 52.83 56.48 13.35
N PRO A 23 53.63 57.41 12.77
CA PRO A 23 54.34 58.43 13.56
C PRO A 23 53.41 59.32 14.41
N ALA A 24 52.13 59.41 14.05
CA ALA A 24 51.09 60.16 14.77
C ALA A 24 50.28 59.32 15.78
N GLY A 25 50.58 58.02 15.93
CA GLY A 25 49.90 57.12 16.87
C GLY A 25 49.50 55.77 16.25
N VAL A 26 48.68 55.01 16.98
CA VAL A 26 48.20 53.70 16.55
C VAL A 26 46.91 53.85 15.74
N LYS A 27 46.89 53.32 14.51
CA LYS A 27 45.68 53.20 13.69
C LYS A 27 45.15 51.76 13.78
N LEU A 28 43.88 51.61 14.18
CA LEU A 28 43.16 50.35 14.17
C LEU A 28 42.14 50.37 13.03
N VAL A 29 42.13 49.33 12.20
CA VAL A 29 41.20 49.21 11.06
C VAL A 29 40.46 47.89 11.16
N GLN A 30 39.13 47.93 11.06
CA GLN A 30 38.28 46.75 10.95
C GLN A 30 37.34 46.95 9.76
N ARG A 31 37.20 45.93 8.91
CA ARG A 31 36.29 45.95 7.76
C ARG A 31 35.05 45.13 8.07
N LEU A 32 33.88 45.70 7.84
CA LEU A 32 32.59 45.04 8.03
C LEU A 32 31.91 44.85 6.68
N ARG A 33 31.28 43.69 6.49
CA ARG A 33 30.39 43.43 5.35
C ARG A 33 28.96 43.55 5.82
N LEU A 34 28.22 44.47 5.21
CA LEU A 34 26.88 44.85 5.61
C LEU A 34 25.86 44.46 4.52
N THR A 35 24.62 44.18 4.91
CA THR A 35 23.49 44.03 3.99
C THR A 35 22.24 44.74 4.51
N ALA A 36 21.48 45.34 3.60
CA ALA A 36 20.22 46.03 3.87
C ALA A 36 19.16 45.59 2.85
N PHE A 37 17.95 45.30 3.32
CA PHE A 37 16.90 44.70 2.50
C PHE A 37 15.88 45.71 1.94
N ARG A 38 15.86 46.94 2.46
CA ARG A 38 14.97 48.00 2.00
C ARG A 38 15.73 48.94 1.04
N PRO A 39 15.19 49.22 -0.17
CA PRO A 39 15.74 50.26 -1.02
C PRO A 39 15.55 51.63 -0.36
N GLY A 40 16.49 52.55 -0.62
CA GLY A 40 16.50 53.90 -0.02
C GLY A 40 17.68 54.13 0.92
N ARG A 41 17.60 55.22 1.69
CA ARG A 41 18.65 55.65 2.63
C ARG A 41 18.39 55.02 4.01
N THR A 42 19.28 54.15 4.45
CA THR A 42 19.22 53.48 5.76
C THR A 42 20.24 54.12 6.71
N ALA A 43 19.78 54.66 7.83
CA ALA A 43 20.65 55.27 8.83
C ALA A 43 21.41 54.20 9.63
N LEU A 44 22.70 54.44 9.88
CA LEU A 44 23.55 53.61 10.73
C LEU A 44 23.71 54.33 12.08
N PRO A 45 23.06 53.86 13.16
CA PRO A 45 23.11 54.55 14.44
C PRO A 45 24.54 54.59 15.01
N PRO A 46 24.90 55.61 15.81
CA PRO A 46 26.21 55.64 16.46
C PRO A 46 26.41 54.40 17.37
N VAL A 47 27.50 53.67 17.14
CA VAL A 47 27.90 52.52 17.98
C VAL A 47 29.15 52.86 18.77
N GLU A 48 29.16 52.49 20.05
CA GLU A 48 30.34 52.59 20.93
C GLU A 48 31.35 51.48 20.60
N VAL A 49 32.54 51.89 20.16
CA VAL A 49 33.70 51.01 19.95
C VAL A 49 34.61 51.10 21.17
N ARG A 50 34.85 49.95 21.81
CA ARG A 50 35.81 49.83 22.93
C ARG A 50 37.21 49.54 22.37
N LEU A 51 38.19 50.36 22.74
CA LEU A 51 39.57 50.17 22.30
C LEU A 51 40.30 49.27 23.31
N SER A 52 40.65 48.04 22.91
CA SER A 52 41.45 47.14 23.74
C SER A 52 42.90 47.62 23.82
N GLY A 53 43.34 47.99 25.03
CA GLY A 53 44.73 48.42 25.31
C GLY A 53 44.86 49.32 26.53
N GLU A 54 43.82 50.09 26.86
CA GLU A 54 43.74 50.97 28.03
C GLU A 54 42.31 50.91 28.59
N PRO A 55 42.10 50.57 29.88
CA PRO A 55 40.77 50.50 30.46
C PRO A 55 40.13 51.89 30.46
N GLY A 56 39.10 52.07 29.62
CA GLY A 56 38.24 53.26 29.65
C GLY A 56 38.16 54.08 28.36
N ARG A 57 39.02 53.84 27.35
CA ARG A 57 38.90 54.55 26.07
C ARG A 57 37.76 53.98 25.21
N ARG A 58 36.74 54.82 25.00
CA ARG A 58 35.58 54.55 24.13
C ARG A 58 35.58 55.57 23.00
N ALA A 59 35.30 55.12 21.78
CA ALA A 59 35.06 55.98 20.63
C ALA A 59 33.66 55.73 20.10
N LEU A 60 32.96 56.79 19.70
CA LEU A 60 31.67 56.70 19.03
C LEU A 60 31.90 56.75 17.52
N THR A 61 31.13 55.94 16.79
CA THR A 61 31.04 56.05 15.34
C THR A 61 30.33 57.36 14.96
N PRO A 62 30.61 57.98 13.79
CA PRO A 62 29.98 59.24 13.40
C PRO A 62 28.44 59.18 13.41
N PRO A 63 27.75 60.24 13.85
CA PRO A 63 26.31 60.23 14.06
C PRO A 63 25.46 60.23 12.78
N ASP A 64 26.01 60.67 11.65
CA ASP A 64 25.27 60.84 10.39
C ASP A 64 25.63 59.81 9.31
N LEU A 65 26.12 58.64 9.72
CA LEU A 65 26.49 57.58 8.79
C LEU A 65 25.22 56.94 8.21
N ALA A 66 25.16 56.79 6.88
CA ALA A 66 24.01 56.17 6.20
C ALA A 66 24.45 55.34 4.99
N LEU A 67 23.73 54.25 4.73
CA LEU A 67 23.89 53.38 3.57
C LEU A 67 22.78 53.67 2.56
N GLU A 68 23.13 53.96 1.31
CA GLU A 68 22.17 54.16 0.22
C GLU A 68 22.04 52.88 -0.61
N VAL A 69 20.85 52.27 -0.58
CA VAL A 69 20.53 51.06 -1.36
C VAL A 69 19.74 51.48 -2.60
N ARG A 70 20.37 51.38 -3.77
CA ARG A 70 19.74 51.71 -5.05
C ARG A 70 18.82 50.57 -5.50
N SER A 71 17.59 50.92 -5.87
CA SER A 71 16.66 49.99 -6.52
C SER A 71 17.01 49.85 -8.00
N VAL A 72 16.97 48.62 -8.50
CA VAL A 72 17.03 48.33 -9.95
C VAL A 72 15.63 48.37 -10.58
N ILE A 73 14.58 48.37 -9.75
CA ILE A 73 13.18 48.49 -10.18
C ILE A 73 12.81 49.98 -10.20
N PRO A 74 12.35 50.53 -11.34
CA PRO A 74 11.84 51.89 -11.42
C PRO A 74 10.68 52.12 -10.43
N ALA A 75 10.65 53.28 -9.76
CA ALA A 75 9.64 53.56 -8.72
C ALA A 75 8.18 53.57 -9.24
N ASP A 76 7.99 53.75 -10.55
CA ASP A 76 6.67 53.82 -11.21
C ASP A 76 6.18 52.47 -11.77
N ASP A 77 6.98 51.40 -11.66
CA ASP A 77 6.65 50.11 -12.26
C ASP A 77 5.74 49.28 -11.31
N LYS A 78 4.42 49.54 -11.38
CA LYS A 78 3.39 48.83 -10.58
C LYS A 78 2.99 47.48 -11.18
N GLU A 79 3.42 47.19 -12.40
CA GLU A 79 3.09 45.96 -13.11
C GLU A 79 4.35 45.11 -13.33
N LEU A 80 4.72 44.34 -12.30
CA LEU A 80 5.76 43.32 -12.40
C LEU A 80 5.24 42.16 -13.27
N ALA A 81 5.26 42.34 -14.59
CA ALA A 81 4.92 41.26 -15.51
C ALA A 81 6.02 40.18 -15.47
N PRO A 82 5.68 38.90 -15.23
CA PRO A 82 6.67 37.83 -15.27
C PRO A 82 7.25 37.72 -16.68
N ALA A 83 8.57 37.47 -16.76
CA ALA A 83 9.24 37.25 -18.03
C ALA A 83 8.57 36.11 -18.83
N PRO A 84 8.48 36.23 -20.16
CA PRO A 84 7.88 35.19 -20.98
C PRO A 84 8.62 33.85 -20.81
N PRO A 85 7.91 32.71 -20.85
CA PRO A 85 8.53 31.40 -20.67
C PRO A 85 9.58 31.15 -21.75
N SER A 86 10.68 30.51 -21.35
CA SER A 86 11.75 30.13 -22.28
C SER A 86 11.24 29.17 -23.36
N PRO A 87 11.78 29.23 -24.59
CA PRO A 87 11.37 28.34 -25.67
C PRO A 87 11.66 26.87 -25.32
N PRO A 88 10.83 25.92 -25.82
CA PRO A 88 11.03 24.50 -25.54
C PRO A 88 12.37 24.03 -26.10
N ARG A 89 13.17 23.41 -25.24
CA ARG A 89 14.45 22.81 -25.64
C ARG A 89 14.20 21.42 -26.20
N SER A 90 14.71 21.15 -27.40
CA SER A 90 14.72 19.80 -27.95
C SER A 90 15.62 18.90 -27.09
N LEU A 91 15.06 17.82 -26.57
CA LEU A 91 15.84 16.78 -25.92
C LEU A 91 16.50 15.94 -27.01
N ALA A 92 17.83 15.96 -27.08
CA ALA A 92 18.58 15.07 -27.95
C ALA A 92 18.46 13.64 -27.40
N VAL A 93 17.60 12.83 -28.01
CA VAL A 93 17.43 11.43 -27.62
C VAL A 93 18.59 10.62 -28.21
N PRO A 94 19.50 10.08 -27.38
CA PRO A 94 20.64 9.33 -27.88
C PRO A 94 20.18 8.02 -28.52
N ARG A 95 20.96 7.48 -29.47
CA ARG A 95 20.67 6.18 -30.10
C ARG A 95 20.52 5.04 -29.08
N SER A 96 21.18 5.14 -27.93
CA SER A 96 21.05 4.18 -26.82
C SER A 96 19.61 4.09 -26.30
N PHE A 97 18.83 5.17 -26.29
CA PHE A 97 17.44 5.15 -25.88
C PHE A 97 16.59 4.19 -26.73
N TRP A 98 16.79 4.22 -28.05
CA TRP A 98 16.06 3.33 -28.95
C TRP A 98 16.46 1.87 -28.77
N TRP A 99 17.75 1.60 -28.54
CA TRP A 99 18.21 0.26 -28.20
C TRP A 99 17.67 -0.22 -26.86
N THR A 100 17.62 0.64 -25.83
CA THR A 100 17.02 0.29 -24.54
C THR A 100 15.52 0.00 -24.68
N LEU A 101 14.81 0.79 -25.47
CA LEU A 101 13.38 0.62 -25.71
C LEU A 101 13.10 -0.68 -26.49
N ALA A 102 13.89 -0.97 -27.52
CA ALA A 102 13.79 -2.19 -28.30
C ALA A 102 14.09 -3.43 -27.44
N THR A 103 15.13 -3.37 -26.59
CA THR A 103 15.50 -4.47 -25.69
C THR A 103 14.42 -4.71 -24.64
N ALA A 104 13.91 -3.64 -24.02
CA ALA A 104 12.80 -3.73 -23.08
C ALA A 104 11.56 -4.34 -23.73
N GLY A 105 11.18 -3.87 -24.93
CA GLY A 105 10.06 -4.41 -25.70
C GLY A 105 10.23 -5.90 -26.03
N ALA A 106 11.43 -6.31 -26.45
CA ALA A 106 11.75 -7.71 -26.72
C ALA A 106 11.65 -8.59 -25.46
N LEU A 107 12.15 -8.11 -24.32
CA LEU A 107 12.04 -8.81 -23.03
C LEU A 107 10.59 -8.93 -22.58
N THR A 108 9.78 -7.88 -22.72
CA THR A 108 8.34 -7.93 -22.41
C THR A 108 7.60 -8.90 -23.31
N ALA A 109 7.88 -8.88 -24.63
CA ALA A 109 7.29 -9.83 -25.57
C ALA A 109 7.69 -11.27 -25.25
N LEU A 110 8.97 -11.51 -24.94
CA LEU A 110 9.47 -12.82 -24.54
C LEU A 110 8.79 -13.30 -23.26
N ALA A 111 8.68 -12.44 -22.24
CA ALA A 111 7.98 -12.75 -21.00
C ALA A 111 6.50 -13.08 -21.25
N ALA A 112 5.82 -12.33 -22.13
CA ALA A 112 4.44 -12.59 -22.51
C ALA A 112 4.28 -13.93 -23.24
N VAL A 113 5.19 -14.26 -24.16
CA VAL A 113 5.20 -15.56 -24.85
C VAL A 113 5.47 -16.69 -23.86
N LEU A 114 6.44 -16.54 -22.96
CA LEU A 114 6.72 -17.55 -21.93
C LEU A 114 5.54 -17.72 -20.97
N ALA A 115 4.88 -16.63 -20.55
CA ALA A 115 3.67 -16.68 -19.74
C ALA A 115 2.51 -17.34 -20.48
N TRP A 116 2.37 -17.10 -21.79
CA TRP A 116 1.35 -17.75 -22.61
C TRP A 116 1.65 -19.24 -22.79
N ARG A 117 2.90 -19.62 -23.07
CA ARG A 117 3.32 -21.03 -23.19
C ARG A 117 3.28 -21.77 -21.86
N ARG A 118 3.41 -21.06 -20.73
CA ARG A 118 3.22 -21.58 -19.37
C ARG A 118 1.78 -21.44 -18.86
N ARG A 119 0.82 -20.99 -19.68
CA ARG A 119 -0.57 -21.21 -19.34
C ARG A 119 -0.75 -22.72 -19.29
N PRO A 120 -1.10 -23.30 -18.14
CA PRO A 120 -1.40 -24.71 -18.11
C PRO A 120 -2.53 -24.94 -19.11
N GLY A 121 -2.29 -25.80 -20.09
CA GLY A 121 -3.40 -26.50 -20.70
C GLY A 121 -4.18 -27.16 -19.57
N ILE A 122 -5.51 -27.15 -19.64
CA ILE A 122 -6.30 -27.99 -18.75
C ILE A 122 -5.87 -29.42 -19.10
N ASP A 123 -4.96 -29.95 -18.29
CA ASP A 123 -4.44 -31.30 -18.43
C ASP A 123 -5.44 -32.20 -17.70
N PRO A 124 -6.21 -33.04 -18.41
CA PRO A 124 -7.14 -33.96 -17.77
C PRO A 124 -6.44 -35.03 -16.92
N LEU A 125 -5.09 -35.08 -16.94
CA LEU A 125 -4.27 -35.96 -16.11
C LEU A 125 -3.36 -35.22 -15.10
N ALA A 126 -3.67 -33.97 -14.76
CA ALA A 126 -3.04 -33.34 -13.60
C ALA A 126 -3.25 -34.22 -12.35
N ALA A 127 -2.18 -34.49 -11.60
CA ALA A 127 -2.21 -35.19 -10.31
C ALA A 127 -3.42 -34.72 -9.50
N PRO A 128 -4.17 -35.62 -8.80
CA PRO A 128 -5.46 -35.27 -8.26
C PRO A 128 -5.33 -34.00 -7.42
N GLU A 129 -5.84 -32.89 -7.96
CA GLU A 129 -6.00 -31.69 -7.17
C GLU A 129 -6.81 -32.13 -5.98
N LEU A 130 -6.25 -31.92 -4.79
CA LEU A 130 -6.96 -32.23 -3.55
C LEU A 130 -8.37 -31.71 -3.66
N SER A 131 -9.33 -32.54 -3.26
CA SER A 131 -10.71 -32.09 -3.11
C SER A 131 -10.67 -30.79 -2.33
N PRO A 132 -11.44 -29.75 -2.71
CA PRO A 132 -11.35 -28.49 -2.00
C PRO A 132 -11.65 -28.63 -0.50
N LEU A 133 -12.42 -29.66 -0.10
CA LEU A 133 -12.61 -30.01 1.30
C LEU A 133 -11.31 -30.52 1.94
N ASP A 134 -10.61 -31.48 1.32
CA ASP A 134 -9.33 -32.01 1.83
C ASP A 134 -8.26 -30.90 1.92
N GLU A 135 -8.25 -29.97 0.97
CA GLU A 135 -7.36 -28.80 1.01
C GLU A 135 -7.69 -27.90 2.22
N LEU A 136 -8.97 -27.63 2.45
CA LEU A 136 -9.44 -26.88 3.61
C LEU A 136 -9.04 -27.60 4.92
N GLU A 137 -9.28 -28.90 5.03
CA GLU A 137 -8.96 -29.67 6.23
C GLU A 137 -7.46 -29.63 6.55
N ARG A 138 -6.60 -29.79 5.54
CA ARG A 138 -5.15 -29.64 5.72
C ARG A 138 -4.77 -28.25 6.17
N ALA A 139 -5.32 -27.21 5.54
CA ALA A 139 -5.06 -25.84 5.93
C ALA A 139 -5.46 -25.61 7.40
N LEU A 140 -6.67 -26.02 7.79
CA LEU A 140 -7.19 -25.91 9.16
C LEU A 140 -6.38 -26.72 10.19
N GLY A 141 -5.78 -27.85 9.79
CA GLY A 141 -4.90 -28.66 10.64
C GLY A 141 -3.60 -27.94 11.01
N LEU A 142 -3.07 -27.12 10.11
CA LEU A 142 -1.83 -26.35 10.34
C LEU A 142 -2.07 -25.13 11.26
N LEU A 143 -3.27 -24.56 11.25
CA LEU A 143 -3.60 -23.35 12.02
C LEU A 143 -3.52 -23.54 13.54
N ALA A 144 -3.66 -24.76 14.03
CA ALA A 144 -3.61 -25.06 15.46
C ALA A 144 -2.23 -24.75 16.09
N ALA A 145 -1.17 -24.77 15.29
CA ALA A 145 0.19 -24.46 15.72
C ALA A 145 0.58 -22.97 15.52
N GLU A 146 -0.29 -22.17 14.90
CA GLU A 146 0.00 -20.77 14.60
C GLU A 146 -0.36 -19.84 15.75
N ALA A 147 0.27 -18.65 15.77
CA ALA A 147 -0.17 -17.58 16.65
C ALA A 147 -1.62 -17.18 16.33
N PRO A 148 -2.46 -16.85 17.32
CA PRO A 148 -3.90 -16.65 17.12
C PRO A 148 -4.26 -15.65 16.02
N ALA A 149 -3.55 -14.52 15.95
CA ALA A 149 -3.79 -13.51 14.90
C ALA A 149 -3.47 -14.04 13.48
N GLY A 150 -2.39 -14.81 13.34
CA GLY A 150 -2.01 -15.46 12.07
C GLY A 150 -3.03 -16.52 11.66
N ALA A 151 -3.46 -17.33 12.63
CA ALA A 151 -4.48 -18.35 12.42
C ALA A 151 -5.77 -17.76 11.85
N PHE A 152 -6.23 -16.59 12.33
CA PHE A 152 -7.41 -15.92 11.77
C PHE A 152 -7.22 -15.42 10.34
N VAL A 153 -6.04 -14.91 9.99
CA VAL A 153 -5.72 -14.49 8.62
C VAL A 153 -5.78 -15.68 7.67
N HIS A 154 -5.10 -16.77 8.02
CA HIS A 154 -5.06 -17.96 7.18
C HIS A 154 -6.38 -18.74 7.17
N LEU A 155 -7.15 -18.75 8.26
CA LEU A 155 -8.52 -19.29 8.30
C LEU A 155 -9.42 -18.57 7.30
N SER A 156 -9.35 -17.23 7.28
CA SER A 156 -10.10 -16.38 6.35
C SER A 156 -9.75 -16.69 4.89
N GLN A 157 -8.47 -16.96 4.60
CA GLN A 157 -7.99 -17.31 3.27
C GLN A 157 -8.39 -18.74 2.88
N ALA A 158 -8.26 -19.70 3.78
CA ALA A 158 -8.60 -21.10 3.57
C ALA A 158 -10.10 -21.26 3.28
N LEU A 159 -10.96 -20.61 4.08
CA LEU A 159 -12.41 -20.62 3.84
C LEU A 159 -12.77 -19.97 2.50
N ARG A 160 -12.18 -18.81 2.16
CA ARG A 160 -12.44 -18.19 0.84
C ARG A 160 -11.97 -19.09 -0.30
N ARG A 161 -10.78 -19.69 -0.21
CA ARG A 161 -10.28 -20.62 -1.25
C ARG A 161 -11.22 -21.82 -1.42
N TYR A 162 -11.67 -22.42 -0.32
CA TYR A 162 -12.66 -23.49 -0.34
C TYR A 162 -13.95 -23.07 -1.05
N LEU A 163 -14.57 -21.96 -0.63
CA LEU A 163 -15.80 -21.45 -1.23
C LEU A 163 -15.63 -21.15 -2.72
N GLY A 164 -14.50 -20.56 -3.10
CA GLY A 164 -14.21 -20.22 -4.49
C GLY A 164 -14.07 -21.45 -5.39
N ARG A 165 -13.36 -22.48 -4.91
CA ARG A 165 -13.20 -23.75 -5.64
C ARG A 165 -14.51 -24.55 -5.68
N ARG A 166 -15.29 -24.61 -4.59
CA ARG A 166 -16.56 -25.36 -4.57
C ARG A 166 -17.68 -24.70 -5.37
N LEU A 167 -17.79 -23.37 -5.34
CA LEU A 167 -18.91 -22.63 -5.94
C LEU A 167 -18.54 -21.90 -7.24
N GLY A 168 -17.32 -22.11 -7.75
CA GLY A 168 -16.87 -21.61 -9.05
C GLY A 168 -16.79 -20.09 -9.14
N PHE A 169 -16.25 -19.41 -8.13
CA PHE A 169 -16.05 -17.94 -8.16
C PHE A 169 -14.75 -17.51 -7.49
N ARG A 170 -14.29 -16.28 -7.77
CA ARG A 170 -13.02 -15.73 -7.27
C ARG A 170 -13.17 -15.20 -5.83
N ALA A 171 -13.48 -16.10 -4.90
CA ALA A 171 -13.78 -15.77 -3.51
C ALA A 171 -12.64 -15.03 -2.77
N LEU A 172 -11.37 -15.33 -3.06
CA LEU A 172 -10.21 -14.65 -2.45
C LEU A 172 -10.12 -13.16 -2.81
N GLU A 173 -10.62 -12.79 -3.99
CA GLU A 173 -10.65 -11.40 -4.49
C GLU A 173 -11.98 -10.71 -4.19
N SER A 174 -12.94 -11.46 -3.65
CA SER A 174 -14.26 -10.95 -3.32
C SER A 174 -14.28 -10.33 -1.94
N THR A 175 -14.97 -9.20 -1.80
CA THR A 175 -15.30 -8.63 -0.50
C THR A 175 -16.23 -9.58 0.28
N THR A 176 -16.25 -9.47 1.61
CA THR A 176 -17.12 -10.31 2.45
C THR A 176 -18.62 -10.13 2.10
N THR A 177 -19.01 -8.94 1.63
CA THR A 177 -20.37 -8.66 1.13
C THR A 177 -20.66 -9.36 -0.22
N GLU A 178 -19.67 -9.44 -1.11
CA GLU A 178 -19.80 -10.20 -2.37
C GLU A 178 -19.90 -11.70 -2.12
N VAL A 179 -19.09 -12.24 -1.19
CA VAL A 179 -19.20 -13.63 -0.76
C VAL A 179 -20.59 -13.91 -0.19
N GLN A 180 -21.13 -13.02 0.65
CA GLN A 180 -22.49 -13.14 1.17
C GLN A 180 -23.54 -13.22 0.04
N ARG A 181 -23.47 -12.30 -0.95
CA ARG A 181 -24.40 -12.31 -2.09
C ARG A 181 -24.28 -13.59 -2.90
N ARG A 182 -23.06 -14.09 -3.11
CA ARG A 182 -22.81 -15.33 -3.84
C ARG A 182 -23.39 -16.54 -3.11
N LEU A 183 -23.15 -16.66 -1.81
CA LEU A 183 -23.71 -17.74 -0.99
C LEU A 183 -25.25 -17.71 -0.96
N ALA A 184 -25.85 -16.52 -0.88
CA ALA A 184 -27.31 -16.38 -0.93
C ALA A 184 -27.91 -16.82 -2.28
N ALA A 185 -27.16 -16.73 -3.38
CA ALA A 185 -27.62 -17.15 -4.71
C ALA A 185 -27.68 -18.68 -4.86
N GLU A 186 -26.87 -19.42 -4.11
CA GLU A 186 -26.78 -20.89 -4.14
C GLU A 186 -27.91 -21.60 -3.35
N ARG A 187 -28.92 -20.86 -2.87
CA ARG A 187 -30.07 -21.38 -2.10
C ARG A 187 -29.70 -22.14 -0.82
N PHE A 188 -28.54 -21.86 -0.24
CA PHE A 188 -28.19 -22.33 1.09
C PHE A 188 -29.17 -21.81 2.15
N ASP A 189 -29.28 -22.53 3.27
CA ASP A 189 -29.98 -22.05 4.47
C ASP A 189 -29.43 -20.66 4.87
N PRO A 190 -30.28 -19.63 5.02
CA PRO A 190 -29.87 -18.33 5.51
C PRO A 190 -29.02 -18.38 6.78
N ALA A 191 -29.28 -19.32 7.70
CA ALA A 191 -28.48 -19.48 8.91
C ALA A 191 -27.03 -19.89 8.60
N LEU A 192 -26.83 -20.77 7.61
CA LEU A 192 -25.51 -21.21 7.14
C LEU A 192 -24.75 -20.06 6.49
N VAL A 193 -25.42 -19.28 5.62
CA VAL A 193 -24.83 -18.09 5.00
C VAL A 193 -24.39 -17.10 6.07
N GLN A 194 -25.23 -16.86 7.07
CA GLN A 194 -24.90 -15.93 8.15
C GLN A 194 -23.74 -16.44 9.01
N ARG A 195 -23.62 -17.75 9.25
CA ARG A 195 -22.44 -18.34 9.93
C ARG A 195 -21.16 -18.04 9.15
N ALA A 196 -21.14 -18.30 7.84
CA ALA A 196 -19.97 -18.04 6.99
C ALA A 196 -19.55 -16.57 7.04
N VAL A 197 -20.52 -15.67 6.88
CA VAL A 197 -20.27 -14.22 6.87
C VAL A 197 -19.79 -13.72 8.23
N ARG A 198 -20.37 -14.18 9.34
CA ARG A 198 -19.91 -13.82 10.69
C ARG A 198 -18.46 -14.23 10.91
N LEU A 199 -18.10 -15.44 10.50
CA LEU A 199 -16.75 -15.96 10.66
C LEU A 199 -15.73 -15.19 9.81
N LEU A 200 -16.07 -14.84 8.56
CA LEU A 200 -15.23 -13.96 7.72
C LEU A 200 -15.08 -12.55 8.31
N ARG A 201 -16.16 -11.96 8.84
CA ARG A 201 -16.14 -10.64 9.49
C ARG A 201 -15.32 -10.63 10.78
N LEU A 202 -15.36 -11.72 11.55
CA LEU A 202 -14.54 -11.88 12.75
C LEU A 202 -13.05 -11.90 12.39
N ALA A 203 -12.68 -12.73 11.41
CA ALA A 203 -11.31 -12.77 10.91
C ALA A 203 -10.86 -11.42 10.33
N ASP A 204 -11.77 -10.69 9.67
CA ASP A 204 -11.50 -9.34 9.16
C ASP A 204 -11.26 -8.32 10.28
N GLN A 205 -11.95 -8.43 11.42
CA GLN A 205 -11.69 -7.55 12.58
C GLN A 205 -10.31 -7.82 13.19
N ILE A 206 -9.92 -9.08 13.30
CA ILE A 206 -8.63 -9.48 13.88
C ILE A 206 -7.47 -9.11 12.96
N LYS A 207 -7.58 -9.36 11.64
CA LYS A 207 -6.51 -9.01 10.68
C LYS A 207 -6.24 -7.51 10.61
N PHE A 208 -7.25 -6.69 10.86
CA PHE A 208 -7.16 -5.23 10.91
C PHE A 208 -6.96 -4.68 12.33
N ALA A 209 -6.65 -5.55 13.30
CA ALA A 209 -6.36 -5.19 14.68
C ALA A 209 -7.49 -4.38 15.38
N LEU A 210 -8.74 -4.54 14.93
CA LEU A 210 -9.91 -3.94 15.59
C LEU A 210 -10.29 -4.68 16.88
N ARG A 211 -9.78 -5.90 17.07
CA ARG A 211 -10.00 -6.76 18.23
C ARG A 211 -8.78 -7.65 18.49
N PRO A 212 -8.40 -7.93 19.76
CA PRO A 212 -7.38 -8.93 20.06
C PRO A 212 -7.83 -10.33 19.67
N ALA A 213 -6.87 -11.19 19.31
CA ALA A 213 -7.11 -12.60 19.02
C ALA A 213 -6.83 -13.45 20.28
N GLU A 214 -7.78 -14.28 20.67
CA GLU A 214 -7.64 -15.23 21.78
C GLU A 214 -7.43 -16.66 21.26
N SER A 215 -6.49 -17.41 21.85
CA SER A 215 -6.15 -18.77 21.38
C SER A 215 -7.30 -19.77 21.48
N ALA A 216 -8.09 -19.71 22.57
CA ALA A 216 -9.29 -20.53 22.73
C ALA A 216 -10.35 -20.21 21.67
N GLU A 217 -10.50 -18.93 21.31
CA GLU A 217 -11.40 -18.52 20.24
C GLU A 217 -10.92 -19.05 18.89
N ALA A 218 -9.62 -19.00 18.58
CA ALA A 218 -9.07 -19.52 17.33
C ALA A 218 -9.41 -21.01 17.13
N ALA A 219 -9.20 -21.85 18.15
CA ALA A 219 -9.53 -23.28 18.09
C ALA A 219 -11.04 -23.51 17.83
N ALA A 220 -11.91 -22.77 18.52
CA ALA A 220 -13.36 -22.87 18.33
C ALA A 220 -13.78 -22.48 16.90
N ARG A 221 -13.17 -21.43 16.33
CA ARG A 221 -13.48 -20.96 14.96
C ARG A 221 -12.96 -21.89 13.88
N ILE A 222 -11.83 -22.56 14.12
CA ILE A 222 -11.33 -23.63 13.24
C ILE A 222 -12.36 -24.78 13.22
N GLY A 223 -12.88 -25.19 14.38
CA GLY A 223 -13.95 -26.19 14.48
C GLY A 223 -15.22 -25.77 13.73
N GLU A 224 -15.68 -24.53 13.96
CA GLU A 224 -16.84 -23.96 13.28
C GLU A 224 -16.68 -23.94 11.76
N THR A 225 -15.46 -23.69 11.26
CA THR A 225 -15.16 -23.71 9.81
C THR A 225 -15.32 -25.12 9.22
N ARG A 226 -14.93 -26.18 9.96
CA ARG A 226 -15.12 -27.57 9.52
C ARG A 226 -16.59 -27.93 9.44
N GLU A 227 -17.36 -27.62 10.47
CA GLU A 227 -18.81 -27.87 10.48
C GLU A 227 -19.51 -27.14 9.33
N LEU A 228 -19.10 -25.89 9.07
CA LEU A 228 -19.65 -25.08 8.00
C LEU A 228 -19.36 -25.70 6.62
N ALA A 229 -18.13 -26.16 6.38
CA ALA A 229 -17.78 -26.85 5.15
C ALA A 229 -18.59 -28.16 5.02
N GLY A 230 -18.69 -28.97 6.07
CA GLY A 230 -19.50 -30.19 6.06
C GLY A 230 -20.98 -29.94 5.75
N ALA A 231 -21.56 -28.86 6.26
CA ALA A 231 -22.94 -28.46 5.96
C ALA A 231 -23.11 -28.02 4.49
N ILE A 232 -22.12 -27.31 3.93
CA ILE A 232 -22.11 -26.94 2.51
C ILE A 232 -22.02 -28.21 1.65
N GLU A 233 -21.11 -29.13 1.96
CA GLU A 233 -20.98 -30.39 1.23
C GLU A 233 -22.25 -31.23 1.27
N SER A 234 -22.90 -31.30 2.44
CA SER A 234 -24.16 -32.04 2.60
C SER A 234 -25.30 -31.44 1.77
N HIS A 235 -25.32 -30.11 1.62
CA HIS A 235 -26.30 -29.44 0.77
C HIS A 235 -26.03 -29.64 -0.72
N LEU A 236 -24.76 -29.73 -1.12
CA LEU A 236 -24.33 -29.89 -2.51
C LEU A 236 -24.28 -31.36 -2.96
N ALA A 237 -24.37 -32.33 -2.04
CA ALA A 237 -24.39 -33.74 -2.37
C ALA A 237 -25.57 -34.06 -3.29
N PRO A 238 -25.36 -34.79 -4.42
CA PRO A 238 -26.46 -35.18 -5.27
C PRO A 238 -27.47 -36.03 -4.50
N PRO A 239 -28.78 -35.91 -4.77
CA PRO A 239 -29.77 -36.77 -4.14
C PRO A 239 -29.42 -38.21 -4.49
N VAL A 240 -29.18 -39.01 -3.45
CA VAL A 240 -28.92 -40.46 -3.60
C VAL A 240 -30.07 -41.03 -4.42
N ALA A 241 -29.77 -41.47 -5.64
CA ALA A 241 -30.72 -42.24 -6.42
C ALA A 241 -30.97 -43.54 -5.64
N VAL A 242 -32.10 -43.60 -4.93
CA VAL A 242 -32.61 -44.85 -4.38
C VAL A 242 -32.97 -45.69 -5.60
N GLU A 243 -32.07 -46.58 -6.02
CA GLU A 243 -32.45 -47.68 -6.90
C GLU A 243 -33.64 -48.39 -6.25
N PRO A 244 -34.79 -48.49 -6.92
CA PRO A 244 -35.91 -49.20 -6.36
C PRO A 244 -35.49 -50.67 -6.20
N ALA A 245 -35.55 -51.14 -4.96
CA ALA A 245 -35.33 -52.53 -4.60
C ALA A 245 -36.03 -53.44 -5.60
N ALA A 246 -35.23 -54.24 -6.30
CA ALA A 246 -35.71 -55.28 -7.20
C ALA A 246 -36.81 -56.08 -6.49
N THR A 247 -38.00 -56.04 -7.07
CA THR A 247 -39.16 -56.83 -6.66
C THR A 247 -38.80 -58.31 -6.77
N ALA A 248 -38.32 -58.91 -5.68
CA ALA A 248 -38.31 -60.34 -5.48
C ALA A 248 -39.72 -60.78 -5.03
N ALA A 249 -40.65 -60.84 -5.99
CA ALA A 249 -41.96 -61.47 -5.80
C ALA A 249 -42.45 -62.03 -7.13
N ALA A 250 -41.87 -63.16 -7.56
CA ALA A 250 -42.44 -63.98 -8.63
C ALA A 250 -41.98 -65.44 -8.51
N THR A 251 -42.38 -66.12 -7.42
CA THR A 251 -42.53 -67.59 -7.42
C THR A 251 -43.56 -67.98 -6.37
N ALA A 252 -44.83 -67.82 -6.69
CA ALA A 252 -45.90 -68.68 -6.19
C ALA A 252 -47.19 -68.47 -6.99
N ALA A 253 -47.75 -69.60 -7.45
CA ALA A 253 -49.15 -69.87 -7.78
C ALA A 253 -49.64 -69.78 -9.24
N GLY A 254 -50.10 -70.95 -9.72
CA GLY A 254 -51.10 -71.16 -10.79
C GLY A 254 -50.50 -71.48 -12.16
N GLY A 255 -50.52 -72.70 -12.72
CA GLY A 255 -51.47 -73.79 -12.54
C GLY A 255 -52.74 -73.55 -13.35
N SER A 256 -52.76 -73.89 -14.65
CA SER A 256 -53.96 -74.42 -15.34
C SER A 256 -53.69 -74.88 -16.78
N ALA A 257 -53.91 -76.18 -17.00
CA ALA A 257 -54.47 -76.85 -18.16
C ALA A 257 -54.42 -76.22 -19.57
N ALA A 258 -53.80 -76.96 -20.50
CA ALA A 258 -54.26 -77.04 -21.89
C ALA A 258 -54.14 -78.50 -22.36
N GLY A 259 -55.26 -79.23 -22.24
CA GLY A 259 -55.45 -80.51 -22.91
C GLY A 259 -56.15 -80.30 -24.25
N GLY A 260 -55.61 -80.90 -25.31
CA GLY A 260 -56.42 -81.72 -26.20
C GLY A 260 -56.60 -81.29 -27.66
N ARG A 261 -56.10 -82.18 -28.53
CA ARG A 261 -56.60 -82.59 -29.87
C ARG A 261 -56.33 -81.58 -31.00
N GLY A 262 -55.84 -81.95 -32.18
CA GLY A 262 -55.83 -83.23 -32.89
C GLY A 262 -56.29 -82.92 -34.32
N ALA A 263 -55.45 -83.21 -35.32
CA ALA A 263 -55.84 -83.20 -36.73
C ALA A 263 -55.01 -84.26 -37.47
N ALA A 264 -55.66 -85.41 -37.68
CA ALA A 264 -55.70 -86.09 -38.96
C ALA A 264 -57.16 -86.00 -39.43
#